data_AF-A0A4Q6BJ00-F1
#
_entry.id   AF-A0A4Q6BJ00-F1
#
_cell.length_a   1.000
_cell.length_b   1.000
_cell.length_c   1.000
_cell.angle_alpha   90.00
_cell.angle_beta   90.00
_cell.angle_gamma   90.00
#
_symmetry.space_group_name_H-M   'P 1'
#
loop_
_entity.id
_entity.type
_entity.pdbx_description
1 polymer ?
#
loop_
_entity_poly.entity_id
_entity_poly.type
_entity_poly.pdbx_seq_one_letter_code
_entity_poly.pdbx_strand_id
1 'polypeptide(L)'
;MRSIEAQGGFKPLGKISSTLKVGSNSSVVKDIKARATALGYYVGAIDSKFDSQLSSVISDIQQSNLAQVTGTVSPKDSATLEWFSVSSTRRIQQIEMSLEKYRWLPRNLEQRHI
;
A
#
# COMPACT_ATOMS: atom_id res chain seq x y z
N MET A 1 10.79 -9.70 1.39
CA MET A 1 9.39 -9.36 1.74
C MET A 1 9.03 -9.49 3.24
N ARG A 2 9.88 -10.07 4.11
CA ARG A 2 9.59 -10.28 5.56
C ARG A 2 9.67 -9.04 6.48
N SER A 3 10.20 -7.90 6.03
CA SER A 3 10.52 -6.76 6.92
C SER A 3 9.37 -5.75 7.14
N ILE A 4 8.37 -5.75 6.27
CA ILE A 4 7.21 -4.85 6.32
C ILE A 4 6.05 -5.42 7.14
N GLU A 5 6.05 -6.74 7.38
CA GLU A 5 5.09 -7.43 8.26
C GLU A 5 5.39 -7.14 9.74
N ALA A 6 6.65 -6.95 10.09
CA ALA A 6 7.08 -6.62 11.46
C ALA A 6 6.74 -5.18 11.90
N GLN A 7 6.41 -4.27 10.97
CA GLN A 7 6.15 -2.85 11.26
C GLN A 7 4.66 -2.46 11.23
N GLY A 8 3.73 -3.42 11.22
CA GLY A 8 2.29 -3.14 11.26
C GLY A 8 1.65 -2.82 9.90
N GLY A 9 2.35 -3.06 8.79
CA GLY A 9 1.82 -2.91 7.43
C GLY A 9 1.94 -1.51 6.83
N PHE A 10 1.61 -1.38 5.54
CA PHE A 10 1.65 -0.09 4.86
C PHE A 10 0.40 0.74 5.15
N LYS A 11 0.59 2.00 5.58
CA LYS A 11 -0.47 3.00 5.74
C LYS A 11 -1.31 3.11 4.45
N PRO A 12 -2.65 3.07 4.49
CA PRO A 12 -3.49 3.14 3.30
C PRO A 12 -3.13 4.36 2.44
N LEU A 13 -3.09 4.15 1.11
CA LEU A 13 -2.82 5.24 0.18
C LEU A 13 -3.86 6.35 0.38
N GLY A 14 -3.39 7.59 0.40
CA GLY A 14 -4.28 8.74 0.41
C GLY A 14 -5.18 8.75 -0.83
N LYS A 15 -6.34 9.39 -0.72
CA LYS A 15 -7.30 9.49 -1.82
C LYS A 15 -6.65 10.18 -3.03
N ILE A 16 -6.59 9.47 -4.16
CA ILE A 16 -6.17 10.06 -5.43
C ILE A 16 -7.37 10.79 -6.04
N SER A 17 -7.33 12.12 -6.03
CA SER A 17 -8.39 12.96 -6.60
C SER A 17 -8.20 13.25 -8.09
N SER A 18 -6.97 13.11 -8.59
CA SER A 18 -6.58 13.48 -9.96
C SER A 18 -5.52 12.52 -10.49
N THR A 19 -5.46 12.36 -11.81
CA THR A 19 -4.50 11.46 -12.46
C THR A 19 -3.06 11.91 -12.17
N LEU A 20 -2.30 11.02 -11.56
CA LEU A 20 -0.87 11.18 -11.30
C LEU A 20 -0.10 10.74 -12.55
N LYS A 21 0.71 11.66 -13.09
CA LYS A 21 1.53 11.46 -14.29
C LYS A 21 2.86 12.19 -14.11
N VAL A 22 3.81 12.00 -15.03
CA VAL A 22 5.10 12.69 -14.97
C VAL A 22 4.91 14.20 -14.80
N GLY A 23 5.58 14.77 -13.80
CA GLY A 23 5.46 16.18 -13.40
C GLY A 23 4.42 16.45 -12.31
N SER A 24 3.54 15.49 -11.99
CA SER A 24 2.60 15.62 -10.87
C SER A 24 3.34 15.66 -9.53
N ASN A 25 2.84 16.47 -8.60
CA ASN A 25 3.32 16.51 -7.23
C ASN A 25 2.16 16.22 -6.27
N SER A 26 2.27 15.16 -5.48
CA SER A 26 1.26 14.80 -4.49
C SER A 26 1.87 13.97 -3.38
N SER A 27 1.36 14.12 -2.15
CA SER A 27 1.76 13.31 -1.01
C SER A 27 1.52 11.81 -1.26
N VAL A 28 0.50 11.46 -2.05
CA VAL A 28 0.20 10.07 -2.40
C VAL A 28 1.31 9.44 -3.26
N VAL A 29 2.02 10.24 -4.07
CA VAL A 29 3.15 9.75 -4.87
C VAL A 29 4.25 9.22 -3.97
N LYS A 30 4.49 9.89 -2.83
CA LYS A 30 5.47 9.46 -1.84
C LYS A 30 5.10 8.09 -1.26
N ASP A 31 3.82 7.88 -0.95
CA ASP A 31 3.32 6.61 -0.42
C ASP A 31 3.42 5.49 -1.47
N ILE A 32 3.10 5.78 -2.74
CA ILE A 32 3.24 4.84 -3.86
C ILE A 32 4.71 4.44 -4.03
N LYS A 33 5.62 5.42 -4.05
CA LYS A 33 7.07 5.17 -4.15
C LYS A 33 7.57 4.31 -3.00
N ALA A 34 7.20 4.64 -1.75
CA ALA A 34 7.59 3.86 -0.58
C ALA A 34 7.14 2.39 -0.67
N ARG A 35 5.92 2.15 -1.14
CA ARG A 35 5.39 0.80 -1.36
C ARG A 35 6.12 0.08 -2.49
N ALA A 36 6.31 0.74 -3.63
CA ALA A 36 7.03 0.17 -4.77
C ALA A 36 8.47 -0.24 -4.38
N THR A 37 9.19 0.61 -3.66
CA THR A 37 10.53 0.30 -3.11
C THR A 37 10.49 -0.92 -2.21
N ALA A 38 9.53 -1.00 -1.30
CA ALA A 38 9.42 -2.12 -0.38
C ALA A 38 9.00 -3.44 -1.06
N LEU A 39 8.42 -3.36 -2.26
CA LEU A 39 8.12 -4.51 -3.13
C LEU A 39 9.32 -4.90 -4.02
N GLY A 40 10.40 -4.13 -3.98
CA GLY A 40 11.65 -4.41 -4.69
C GLY A 40 11.83 -3.59 -5.98
N TYR A 41 10.91 -2.68 -6.29
CA TYR A 41 11.05 -1.81 -7.46
C TYR A 41 11.94 -0.61 -7.16
N TYR A 42 12.81 -0.25 -8.10
CA TYR A 42 13.65 0.94 -7.96
C TYR A 42 12.92 2.17 -8.53
N VAL A 43 12.46 3.05 -7.64
CA VAL A 43 11.74 4.29 -7.98
C VAL A 43 12.56 5.56 -7.68
N GLY A 44 13.86 5.40 -7.40
CA GLY A 44 14.73 6.49 -6.99
C GLY A 44 14.37 7.06 -5.61
N ALA A 45 14.40 8.39 -5.48
CA ALA A 45 14.10 9.07 -4.22
C ALA A 45 12.61 8.99 -3.87
N ILE A 46 12.30 8.65 -2.61
CA ILE A 46 10.94 8.57 -2.08
C ILE A 46 10.44 9.99 -1.75
N ASP A 47 10.15 10.76 -2.80
CA ASP A 47 9.61 12.11 -2.74
C ASP A 47 8.16 12.18 -3.24
N SER A 48 7.57 13.38 -3.22
CA SER A 48 6.20 13.59 -3.68
C SER A 48 6.10 13.82 -5.20
N LYS A 49 7.19 13.65 -5.97
CA LYS A 49 7.22 13.95 -7.40
C LYS A 49 7.04 12.68 -8.21
N PHE A 50 6.15 12.75 -9.19
CA PHE A 50 5.97 11.69 -10.15
C PHE A 50 6.96 11.92 -11.30
N ASP A 51 8.03 11.14 -11.32
CA ASP A 51 9.09 11.20 -12.32
C ASP A 51 8.92 10.10 -13.38
N SER A 52 9.78 10.10 -14.39
CA SER A 52 9.80 9.08 -15.44
C SER A 52 10.16 7.69 -14.90
N GLN A 53 10.94 7.61 -13.82
CA GLN A 53 11.27 6.32 -13.20
C GLN A 53 10.04 5.67 -12.58
N LEU A 54 9.27 6.43 -11.81
CA LEU A 54 8.00 5.96 -11.27
C LEU A 54 7.02 5.61 -12.37
N SER A 55 6.95 6.40 -13.45
CA SER A 55 6.12 6.08 -14.61
C SER A 55 6.46 4.71 -15.20
N SER A 56 7.75 4.38 -15.33
CA SER A 56 8.20 3.06 -15.81
C SER A 56 7.77 1.93 -14.86
N VAL A 57 7.94 2.12 -13.56
CA VAL A 57 7.53 1.12 -12.56
C VAL A 57 6.01 0.91 -12.56
N ILE A 58 5.23 1.99 -12.71
CA ILE A 58 3.78 1.89 -12.84
C ILE A 58 3.39 1.15 -14.12
N SER A 59 4.08 1.39 -15.24
CA SER A 59 3.86 0.64 -16.48
C SER A 59 4.11 -0.86 -16.30
N ASP A 60 5.20 -1.24 -15.61
CA ASP A 60 5.52 -2.65 -15.34
C ASP A 60 4.47 -3.32 -14.45
N ILE A 61 3.98 -2.61 -13.43
CA ILE A 61 2.91 -3.08 -12.55
C ILE A 61 1.60 -3.23 -13.33
N GLN A 62 1.25 -2.24 -14.16
CA GLN A 62 0.06 -2.30 -15.02
C GLN A 62 0.13 -3.49 -15.98
N GLN A 63 1.30 -3.72 -16.58
CA GLN A 63 1.53 -4.87 -17.46
C GLN A 63 1.40 -6.20 -16.70
N SER A 64 1.97 -6.28 -15.49
CA SER A 64 1.88 -7.47 -14.63
C SER A 64 0.45 -7.77 -14.17
N ASN A 65 -0.37 -6.73 -14.02
CA ASN A 65 -1.79 -6.85 -13.63
C ASN A 65 -2.73 -7.01 -14.82
N LEU A 66 -2.22 -7.18 -16.05
CA LEU A 66 -3.01 -7.25 -17.28
C LEU A 66 -3.94 -6.03 -17.46
N ALA A 67 -3.53 -4.89 -16.91
CA ALA A 67 -4.23 -3.62 -17.00
C ALA A 67 -3.73 -2.83 -18.21
N GLN A 68 -4.43 -1.74 -18.54
CA GLN A 68 -3.97 -0.83 -19.59
C GLN A 68 -2.68 -0.12 -19.13
N VAL A 69 -1.59 -0.39 -19.85
CA VAL A 69 -0.28 0.22 -19.61
C VAL A 69 -0.33 1.68 -20.06
N THR A 70 -0.53 2.58 -19.10
CA THR A 70 -0.56 4.04 -19.34
C THR A 70 0.65 4.74 -18.73
N GLY A 71 1.35 4.10 -17.78
CA GLY A 71 2.42 4.72 -17.00
C GLY A 71 1.94 5.84 -16.08
N THR A 72 0.62 5.96 -15.89
CA THR A 72 -0.04 6.96 -15.05
C THR A 72 -0.97 6.28 -14.05
N VAL A 73 -1.21 6.91 -12.90
CA VAL A 73 -2.14 6.40 -11.89
C VAL A 73 -3.36 7.31 -11.84
N SER A 74 -4.46 6.84 -12.43
CA SER A 74 -5.74 7.56 -12.38
C SER A 74 -6.62 7.06 -11.23
N PRO A 75 -7.54 7.89 -10.71
CA PRO A 75 -8.54 7.41 -9.74
C PRO A 75 -9.40 6.24 -10.27
N LYS A 76 -9.52 6.12 -11.60
CA LYS A 76 -10.24 5.04 -12.30
C LYS A 76 -9.38 3.79 -12.52
N ASP A 77 -8.08 3.85 -12.26
CA ASP A 77 -7.16 2.72 -12.44
C ASP A 77 -7.21 1.81 -11.21
N SER A 78 -8.35 1.14 -11.03
CA SER A 78 -8.60 0.30 -9.87
C SER A 78 -7.59 -0.84 -9.77
N ALA A 79 -7.18 -1.46 -10.88
CA ALA A 79 -6.24 -2.57 -10.86
C ALA A 79 -4.88 -2.19 -10.25
N THR A 80 -4.30 -1.06 -10.66
CA THR A 80 -3.06 -0.55 -10.08
C THR A 80 -3.26 -0.16 -8.62
N LEU A 81 -4.36 0.50 -8.29
CA LEU A 81 -4.67 0.91 -6.92
C LEU A 81 -4.92 -0.28 -6.00
N GLU A 82 -5.60 -1.31 -6.48
CA GLU A 82 -5.86 -2.56 -5.78
C GLU A 82 -4.56 -3.31 -5.53
N TRP A 83 -3.66 -3.40 -6.51
CA TRP A 83 -2.35 -4.02 -6.32
C TRP A 83 -1.55 -3.35 -5.19
N PHE A 84 -1.56 -2.02 -5.14
CA PHE A 84 -1.00 -1.32 -3.99
C PHE A 84 -1.83 -1.60 -2.72
N SER A 85 -3.16 -1.59 -2.79
CA SER A 85 -4.08 -1.75 -1.66
C SER A 85 -4.07 -3.16 -1.02
N VAL A 86 -3.78 -4.22 -1.77
CA VAL A 86 -3.79 -5.63 -1.32
C VAL A 86 -2.73 -5.90 -0.24
N SER A 87 -1.69 -5.08 -0.16
CA SER A 87 -0.75 -5.10 0.97
C SER A 87 -1.31 -4.48 2.27
N SER A 88 -2.50 -3.88 2.23
CA SER A 88 -3.20 -3.21 3.34
C SER A 88 -4.52 -3.90 3.69
N THR A 89 -5.32 -4.40 2.74
CA THR A 89 -6.64 -5.01 3.04
C THR A 89 -6.52 -6.32 3.85
N ARG A 90 -5.50 -7.15 3.60
CA ARG A 90 -5.23 -8.33 4.46
C ARG A 90 -4.73 -7.98 5.86
N ARG A 91 -4.01 -6.85 6.02
CA ARG A 91 -3.46 -6.41 7.31
C ARG A 91 -4.47 -5.63 8.15
N ILE A 92 -5.31 -4.80 7.52
CA ILE A 92 -6.42 -4.12 8.21
C ILE A 92 -7.39 -5.16 8.74
N GLN A 93 -7.79 -6.15 7.93
CA GLN A 93 -8.57 -7.29 8.41
C GLN A 93 -7.85 -8.10 9.50
N GLN A 94 -6.53 -8.28 9.41
CA GLN A 94 -5.77 -8.96 10.49
C GLN A 94 -5.66 -8.12 11.77
N ILE A 95 -5.57 -6.79 11.68
CA ILE A 95 -5.56 -5.88 12.82
C ILE A 95 -6.95 -5.83 13.44
N GLU A 96 -8.00 -5.70 12.64
CA GLU A 96 -9.40 -5.75 13.06
C GLU A 96 -9.70 -7.10 13.73
N MET A 97 -9.37 -8.22 13.09
CA MET A 97 -9.55 -9.56 13.65
C MET A 97 -8.70 -9.79 14.91
N SER A 98 -7.48 -9.25 14.96
CA SER A 98 -6.66 -9.29 16.19
C SER A 98 -7.34 -8.51 17.31
N LEU A 99 -7.83 -7.29 17.05
CA LEU A 99 -8.51 -6.43 18.01
C LEU A 99 -9.90 -6.95 18.43
N GLU A 100 -10.64 -7.59 17.52
CA GLU A 100 -11.91 -8.28 17.80
C GLU A 100 -11.70 -9.51 18.69
N LYS A 101 -10.60 -10.24 18.49
CA LYS A 101 -10.20 -11.31 19.40
C LYS A 101 -9.92 -10.79 20.81
N TYR A 102 -9.37 -9.57 20.93
CA TYR A 102 -9.21 -8.91 22.25
C TYR A 102 -10.53 -8.39 22.85
N ARG A 103 -11.57 -8.19 22.04
CA ARG A 103 -12.90 -7.76 22.50
C ARG A 103 -13.69 -8.88 23.21
N TRP A 104 -13.41 -10.14 22.90
CA TRP A 104 -14.04 -11.30 23.54
C TRP A 104 -13.12 -12.02 24.56
N LEU A 105 -12.02 -11.39 24.97
CA LEU A 105 -11.24 -11.89 26.12
C LEU A 105 -12.00 -11.56 27.41
N PRO A 106 -12.48 -12.56 28.16
CA PRO A 106 -13.03 -12.32 29.48
C PRO A 106 -11.92 -11.71 30.37
N ARG A 107 -12.23 -10.62 31.08
CA ARG A 107 -11.33 -9.93 32.04
C ARG A 107 -10.98 -10.77 33.29
N ASN A 108 -11.08 -12.09 33.20
CA ASN A 108 -11.00 -13.02 34.33
C ASN A 108 -9.78 -13.94 34.25
N LEU A 109 -8.73 -13.57 33.50
CA LEU A 109 -7.47 -14.32 33.49
C LEU A 109 -6.52 -13.94 34.65
N GLU A 110 -7.06 -13.37 35.73
CA GLU A 110 -6.29 -13.04 36.94
C GLU A 110 -6.75 -13.82 38.19
N GLN A 111 -7.35 -15.01 38.07
CA GLN A 111 -7.58 -15.84 39.26
C GLN A 111 -7.93 -17.30 38.93
N ARG A 112 -6.91 -18.16 38.84
CA ARG A 112 -6.89 -19.40 39.63
C ARG A 112 -5.55 -20.16 39.58
N HIS A 113 -5.07 -20.44 40.78
CA HIS A 113 -4.02 -21.36 41.20
C HIS A 113 -3.86 -22.65 40.37
N ILE A 114 -2.61 -23.11 40.28
CA ILE A 114 -2.13 -24.29 41.02
C ILE A 114 -0.70 -24.06 41.51
#